data_AF-X1EMB0-F1
#
_entry.id   AF-X1EMB0-F1
#
_cell.length_a   1.000
_cell.length_b   1.000
_cell.length_c   1.000
_cell.angle_alpha   90.00
_cell.angle_beta   90.00
_cell.angle_gamma   90.00
#
_symmetry.space_group_name_H-M   'P 1'
#
loop_
_entity.id
_entity.type
_entity.pdbx_description
1 polymer ?
#
loop_
_entity_poly.entity_id
_entity_poly.type
_entity_poly.pdbx_seq_one_letter_code
_entity_poly.pdbx_strand_id
1 'polypeptide(L)' 'QPDYGEQGLEIADVLVRSGAVDVVVVDSVAALVPKAEL' A
#
# COMPACT_ATOMS: atom_id res chain seq x y z
N GLN A 1 -4.51 -0.23 -8.43
CA GLN A 1 -5.09 0.23 -7.16
C GLN A 1 -5.36 -0.99 -6.30
N PRO A 2 -5.04 -0.96 -5.01
CA PRO A 2 -5.40 -2.03 -4.08
C PRO A 2 -6.89 -1.97 -3.71
N ASP A 3 -7.46 -3.12 -3.37
CA ASP A 3 -8.84 -3.32 -2.95
C ASP A 3 -9.04 -2.97 -1.46
N TYR A 4 -8.03 -3.18 -0.62
CA TYR A 4 -8.02 -2.87 0.82
C TYR A 4 -6.65 -2.35 1.29
N GLY A 5 -6.63 -1.74 2.47
CA GLY A 5 -5.46 -1.08 3.05
C GLY A 5 -4.25 -1.99 3.19
N GLU A 6 -4.42 -3.20 3.75
CA GLU A 6 -3.33 -4.15 3.97
C GLU A 6 -2.69 -4.60 2.64
N GLN A 7 -3.49 -4.83 1.59
CA GLN A 7 -2.96 -5.15 0.26
C GLN A 7 -2.13 -3.98 -0.30
N GLY A 8 -2.60 -2.74 -0.12
CA GLY A 8 -1.86 -1.56 -0.54
C GLY A 8 -0.50 -1.44 0.16
N LEU A 9 -0.48 -1.70 1.47
CA LEU A 9 0.75 -1.67 2.27
C LEU A 9 1.69 -2.86 1.96
N GLU A 10 1.16 -4.04 1.65
CA GLU A 10 1.97 -5.18 1.22
C GLU A 10 2.65 -4.92 -0.14
N ILE A 11 1.93 -4.30 -1.09
CA ILE A 11 2.53 -3.83 -2.34
C ILE A 11 3.65 -2.81 -2.07
N ALA A 12 3.42 -1.86 -1.17
CA ALA A 12 4.44 -0.88 -0.79
C ALA A 12 5.68 -1.54 -0.16
N ASP A 13 5.51 -2.51 0.74
CA ASP A 13 6.62 -3.27 1.35
C ASP A 13 7.44 -4.03 0.30
N VAL A 14 6.78 -4.70 -0.66
CA VAL A 14 7.46 -5.38 -1.77
C VAL A 14 8.29 -4.39 -2.60
N LEU A 15 7.71 -3.23 -2.95
CA LEU A 15 8.42 -2.21 -3.72
C LEU A 15 9.61 -1.63 -2.96
N VAL A 16 9.46 -1.33 -1.68
CA VAL A 16 10.55 -0.83 -0.82
C VAL A 16 11.66 -1.87 -0.70
N ARG A 17 11.33 -3.14 -0.47
CA ARG A 17 12.32 -4.23 -0.37
C ARG A 17 13.03 -4.54 -1.68
N SER A 18 12.40 -4.24 -2.82
CA SER A 18 13.01 -4.47 -4.12
C SER A 18 14.24 -3.59 -4.37
N GLY A 19 14.31 -2.41 -3.74
CA GLY A 19 15.33 -1.40 -4.02
C GLY A 19 15.27 -0.83 -5.44
N ALA A 20 14.26 -1.19 -6.24
CA ALA A 20 14.12 -0.77 -7.64
C ALA A 20 13.36 0.57 -7.78
N VAL A 21 12.76 1.06 -6.70
CA VAL A 21 11.98 2.29 -6.66
C VAL A 21 12.58 3.23 -5.62
N ASP A 22 12.91 4.45 -6.03
CA ASP A 22 13.52 5.46 -5.14
C ASP A 22 12.51 6.03 -4.13
N VAL A 23 11.25 6.21 -4.54
CA VAL A 23 10.18 6.80 -3.71
C VAL A 23 8.85 6.11 -3.99
N VAL A 24 8.14 5.74 -2.93
CA VAL A 24 6.75 5.23 -2.97
C VAL A 24 5.84 6.24 -2.27
N VAL A 25 4.75 6.63 -2.92
CA VAL A 25 3.75 7.55 -2.37
C VAL A 25 2.42 6.83 -2.22
N VAL A 26 1.81 6.94 -1.04
CA VAL A 26 0.45 6.47 -0.76
C VAL A 26 -0.47 7.69 -0.69
N ASP A 27 -1.41 7.76 -1.61
CA ASP A 27 -2.44 8.79 -1.66
C ASP A 27 -3.82 8.14 -1.47
N SER A 28 -4.39 8.10 -0.26
CA SER A 28 -3.93 8.68 1.01
C SER A 28 -4.16 7.72 2.17
N VAL A 29 -3.66 8.04 3.37
CA VAL A 29 -3.90 7.22 4.57
C VAL A 29 -5.40 7.06 4.87
N ALA A 30 -6.21 8.10 4.61
CA ALA A 30 -7.65 8.05 4.83
C ALA A 30 -8.38 7.02 3.92
N ALA A 31 -7.75 6.61 2.81
CA ALA A 31 -8.30 5.61 1.90
C ALA A 31 -7.85 4.17 2.22
N LEU A 32 -6.99 3.96 3.22
CA LEU A 32 -6.53 2.64 3.63
C LEU A 32 -7.57 1.94 4.53
N VAL A 33 -8.69 1.52 3.93
CA VAL A 33 -9.77 0.80 4.63
C VAL A 33 -9.30 -0.62 4.98
N PRO A 34 -9.33 -1.04 6.26
CA PRO A 34 -8.97 -2.40 6.64
C PRO A 34 -9.84 -3.42 5.91
N LYS A 35 -9.25 -4.56 5.53
CA LYS A 35 -10.02 -5.65 4.88
C LYS A 35 -11.25 -6.09 5.68
N ALA A 36 -11.19 -6.01 7.01
CA ALA A 36 -12.29 -6.37 7.88
C ALA A 36 -13.47 -5.38 7.86
N GLU A 37 -13.29 -4.19 7.28
CA GLU A 37 -14.28 -3.11 7.18
C GLU A 37 -14.88 -2.96 5.77
N LEU A 38 -14.54 -3.86 4.84
CA LEU A 38 -15.12 -3.99 3.50
C LEU A 38 -16.15 -5.12 3.44
#